data_AF-A0A1C5ETQ3-F1
#
_entry.id   AF-A0A1C5ETQ3-F1
#
_cell.length_a   1.000
_cell.length_b   1.000
_cell.length_c   1.000
_cell.angle_alpha   90.00
_cell.angle_beta   90.00
_cell.angle_gamma   90.00
#
_symmetry.space_group_name_H-M   'P 1'
#
loop_
_entity.id
_entity.type
_entity.pdbx_description
1 polymer ?
#
loop_
_entity_poly.entity_id
_entity_poly.type
_entity_poly.pdbx_seq_one_letter_code
_entity_poly.pdbx_strand_id
1 'polypeptide(L)'
;MQQQDPMEQDVISRARAWLAEDPDPQTREELAAVIEAGDLDSLGERFAGTLQFGTAGLRGELGAGPMRMNRAVVIRAAAGLAAYLRNRGADEGLVVIGYDARPKSAD
;
A
#
# COMPACT_ATOMS: atom_id res chain seq x y z
N MET A 1 1.68 1.24 35.25
CA MET A 1 2.34 1.43 33.95
C MET A 1 1.93 0.24 33.09
N GLN A 2 0.92 0.38 32.23
CA GLN A 2 0.50 -0.71 31.36
C GLN A 2 1.61 -0.90 30.32
N GLN A 3 2.29 -2.05 30.37
CA GLN A 3 3.26 -2.43 29.35
C GLN A 3 2.44 -2.79 28.11
N GLN A 4 2.53 -1.98 27.06
CA GLN A 4 1.90 -2.27 25.77
C GLN A 4 2.54 -3.53 25.17
N ASP A 5 1.75 -4.38 24.52
CA ASP A 5 2.21 -5.65 23.96
C ASP A 5 3.30 -5.39 22.89
N PRO A 6 4.45 -6.08 22.91
CA PRO A 6 5.49 -5.94 21.90
C PRO A 6 4.99 -6.00 20.44
N MET A 7 3.94 -6.77 20.17
CA MET A 7 3.36 -6.90 18.83
C MET A 7 2.54 -5.66 18.42
N GLU A 8 1.91 -4.98 19.38
CA GLU A 8 1.21 -3.70 19.15
C GLU A 8 2.21 -2.57 18.85
N GLN A 9 3.35 -2.56 19.55
CA GLN A 9 4.41 -1.59 19.27
C GLN A 9 5.01 -1.78 17.88
N ASP A 10 5.17 -3.03 17.44
CA ASP A 10 5.65 -3.35 16.10
C ASP A 10 4.71 -2.83 15.01
N VAL A 11 3.41 -3.09 15.11
CA VAL A 11 2.45 -2.65 14.07
C VAL A 11 2.37 -1.12 13.97
N ILE A 12 2.39 -0.41 15.11
CA ILE A 12 2.41 1.07 15.13
C ILE A 12 3.69 1.60 14.49
N SER A 13 4.84 0.98 14.78
CA SER A 13 6.13 1.37 14.21
C SER A 13 6.14 1.22 12.68
N ARG A 14 5.66 0.07 12.18
CA ARG A 14 5.49 -0.16 10.73
C ARG A 14 4.51 0.82 10.09
N ALA A 15 3.42 1.15 10.77
CA ALA A 15 2.45 2.13 10.30
C ALA A 15 3.04 3.54 10.19
N ARG A 16 3.83 3.98 11.18
CA ARG A 16 4.53 5.27 11.15
C ARG A 16 5.59 5.33 10.05
N ALA A 17 6.34 4.25 9.85
CA ALA A 17 7.29 4.16 8.76
C ALA A 17 6.60 4.29 7.39
N TRP A 18 5.49 3.57 7.20
CA TRP A 18 4.67 3.72 6.00
C TRP A 18 4.15 5.14 5.81
N LEU A 19 3.60 5.76 6.86
CA LEU A 19 3.07 7.13 6.82
C LEU A 19 4.11 8.16 6.35
N ALA A 20 5.38 7.96 6.70
CA ALA A 20 6.48 8.83 6.30
C ALA A 20 6.84 8.71 4.80
N GLU A 21 6.60 7.55 4.20
CA GLU A 21 6.93 7.24 2.81
C GLU A 21 5.74 7.33 1.86
N ASP A 22 4.50 7.37 2.37
CA ASP A 22 3.30 7.37 1.55
C ASP A 22 3.23 8.67 0.71
N PRO A 23 3.19 8.59 -0.63
CA PRO A 23 3.18 9.77 -1.49
C PRO A 23 1.80 10.42 -1.61
N ASP A 24 0.70 9.78 -1.17
CA ASP A 24 -0.65 10.32 -1.31
C ASP A 24 -1.09 11.03 -0.01
N PRO A 25 -1.32 12.37 -0.03
CA PRO A 25 -1.78 13.11 1.14
C PRO A 25 -3.06 12.55 1.77
N GLN A 26 -3.98 12.01 0.96
CA GLN A 26 -5.25 11.49 1.45
C GLN A 26 -5.06 10.24 2.31
N THR A 27 -4.24 9.29 1.86
CA THR A 27 -3.97 8.07 2.63
C THR A 27 -3.02 8.34 3.80
N ARG A 28 -2.17 9.37 3.72
CA ARG A 28 -1.41 9.84 4.88
C ARG A 28 -2.31 10.37 5.98
N GLU A 29 -3.24 11.27 5.65
CA GLU A 29 -4.19 11.82 6.61
C GLU A 29 -5.05 10.71 7.24
N GLU A 30 -5.54 9.78 6.40
CA GLU A 30 -6.28 8.61 6.87
C GLU A 30 -5.46 7.77 7.86
N LEU A 31 -4.22 7.42 7.52
CA LEU A 31 -3.37 6.59 8.38
C LEU A 31 -2.96 7.31 9.67
N ALA A 32 -2.69 8.60 9.60
CA ALA A 32 -2.41 9.41 10.79
C ALA A 32 -3.61 9.38 11.75
N ALA A 33 -4.83 9.53 11.25
CA ALA A 33 -6.04 9.46 12.08
C ALA A 33 -6.20 8.09 12.75
N VAL A 34 -5.94 6.99 12.03
CA VAL A 34 -5.99 5.63 12.59
C VAL A 34 -4.93 5.42 13.69
N ILE A 35 -3.71 5.92 13.48
CA ILE A 35 -2.62 5.84 14.47
C ILE A 35 -2.97 6.65 15.72
N GLU A 36 -3.45 7.88 15.58
CA GLU A 36 -3.81 8.75 16.70
C GLU A 36 -5.02 8.22 17.49
N ALA A 37 -5.97 7.56 16.82
CA ALA A 37 -7.09 6.89 17.46
C ALA A 37 -6.68 5.63 18.25
N GLY A 38 -5.47 5.10 18.02
CA GLY A 38 -5.02 3.85 18.65
C GLY A 38 -5.82 2.62 18.21
N ASP A 39 -6.39 2.63 17.00
CA ASP A 39 -7.19 1.53 16.45
C ASP A 39 -6.28 0.39 15.97
N LEU A 40 -5.87 -0.44 16.92
CA LEU A 40 -4.94 -1.55 16.70
C LEU A 40 -5.51 -2.65 15.80
N ASP A 41 -6.82 -2.87 15.78
CA ASP A 41 -7.44 -3.87 14.92
C ASP A 41 -7.35 -3.45 13.45
N SER A 42 -7.70 -2.19 13.15
CA SER A 42 -7.56 -1.61 11.80
C SER A 42 -6.10 -1.61 11.32
N LEU A 43 -5.16 -1.27 12.20
CA LEU A 43 -3.73 -1.36 11.89
C LEU A 43 -3.30 -2.82 11.66
N GLY A 44 -3.75 -3.76 12.49
CA GLY A 44 -3.49 -5.17 12.33
C GLY A 44 -3.90 -5.68 10.95
N GLU A 45 -5.11 -5.36 10.50
CA GLU A 45 -5.58 -5.74 9.16
C GLU A 45 -4.77 -5.10 8.03
N ARG A 46 -4.50 -3.79 8.13
CA ARG A 46 -3.80 -3.02 7.09
C ARG A 46 -2.33 -3.44 6.94
N PHE A 47 -1.71 -3.92 8.02
CA PHE A 47 -0.30 -4.25 8.11
C PHE A 47 -0.03 -5.76 8.34
N ALA A 48 -1.01 -6.63 8.12
CA ALA A 48 -0.82 -8.09 8.21
C ALA A 48 0.11 -8.67 7.13
N GLY A 49 0.45 -7.91 6.10
CA GLY A 49 1.28 -8.33 4.98
C GLY A 49 1.29 -7.31 3.86
N THR A 50 1.39 -7.77 2.61
CA THR A 50 1.24 -6.95 1.40
C THR A 50 0.19 -7.58 0.48
N LEU A 51 -0.51 -6.74 -0.29
CA LEU A 51 -1.41 -7.24 -1.33
C LEU A 51 -0.68 -8.17 -2.31
N GLN A 52 -1.31 -9.29 -2.62
CA GLN A 52 -0.79 -10.34 -3.50
C GLN A 52 -1.49 -10.32 -4.86
N PHE A 53 -0.75 -10.66 -5.91
CA PHE A 53 -1.34 -10.85 -7.24
C PHE A 53 -2.23 -12.10 -7.24
N GLY A 54 -3.51 -11.90 -7.52
CA GLY A 54 -4.43 -12.99 -7.85
C GLY A 54 -4.53 -13.22 -9.36
N THR A 55 -5.44 -14.09 -9.78
CA THR A 55 -5.74 -14.34 -11.20
C THR A 55 -6.24 -13.09 -11.94
N ALA A 56 -6.83 -12.14 -11.21
CA ALA A 56 -7.36 -10.88 -11.73
C ALA A 56 -6.49 -9.65 -11.36
N GLY A 57 -5.20 -9.86 -11.08
CA GLY A 57 -4.27 -8.81 -10.67
C GLY A 57 -4.27 -8.51 -9.18
N LEU A 58 -3.66 -7.38 -8.79
CA LEU A 58 -3.73 -6.85 -7.43
C LEU A 58 -5.12 -6.28 -7.16
N ARG A 59 -5.76 -6.72 -6.08
CA ARG A 59 -7.07 -6.21 -5.64
C ARG A 59 -7.09 -6.09 -4.12
N GLY A 60 -7.71 -5.03 -3.64
CA GLY A 60 -7.89 -4.74 -2.22
C GLY A 60 -8.82 -3.55 -2.06
N GLU A 61 -9.27 -3.32 -0.83
CA GLU A 61 -10.04 -2.12 -0.48
C GLU A 61 -9.19 -0.87 -0.64
N LEU A 62 -9.81 0.24 -1.07
CA LEU A 62 -9.11 1.53 -1.11
C LEU A 62 -8.79 1.98 0.31
N GLY A 63 -7.56 2.45 0.53
CA GLY A 63 -7.17 3.06 1.79
C GLY A 63 -5.67 2.93 2.08
N ALA A 64 -5.26 3.45 3.23
CA ALA A 64 -3.87 3.43 3.64
C ALA A 64 -3.37 2.07 4.14
N GLY A 65 -2.10 1.78 3.84
CA GLY A 65 -1.37 0.58 4.29
C GLY A 65 -1.12 -0.46 3.19
N PRO A 66 -0.21 -1.42 3.43
CA PRO A 66 0.26 -2.37 2.42
C PRO A 66 -0.77 -3.44 2.00
N MET A 67 -1.79 -3.71 2.82
CA MET A 67 -2.91 -4.60 2.50
C MET A 67 -4.11 -3.88 1.84
N ARG A 68 -3.97 -2.59 1.53
CA ARG A 68 -5.00 -1.79 0.86
C ARG A 68 -4.53 -1.35 -0.54
N MET A 69 -5.48 -1.09 -1.43
CA MET A 69 -5.21 -0.49 -2.73
C MET A 69 -4.98 1.02 -2.54
N ASN A 70 -3.78 1.50 -2.89
CA ASN A 70 -3.39 2.89 -2.82
C ASN A 70 -2.25 3.19 -3.79
N ARG A 71 -1.93 4.48 -3.95
CA ARG A 71 -0.89 4.96 -4.86
C ARG A 71 0.49 4.36 -4.55
N ALA A 72 0.86 4.21 -3.28
CA ALA A 72 2.15 3.62 -2.89
C ALA A 72 2.28 2.16 -3.37
N VAL A 73 1.23 1.35 -3.20
CA VAL A 73 1.19 -0.04 -3.68
C VAL A 73 1.27 -0.11 -5.20
N VAL A 74 0.52 0.75 -5.91
CA VAL A 74 0.56 0.81 -7.39
C VAL A 74 1.94 1.21 -7.90
N ILE A 75 2.58 2.22 -7.29
CA ILE A 75 3.95 2.64 -7.64
C ILE A 75 4.94 1.49 -7.43
N ARG A 76 4.88 0.80 -6.28
CA ARG A 76 5.78 -0.32 -5.98
C ARG A 76 5.58 -1.48 -6.98
N ALA A 77 4.34 -1.81 -7.31
CA ALA A 77 4.02 -2.85 -8.29
C ALA A 77 4.51 -2.48 -9.70
N ALA A 78 4.25 -1.25 -10.16
CA ALA A 78 4.69 -0.76 -11.46
C ALA A 78 6.22 -0.72 -11.57
N ALA A 79 6.90 -0.24 -10.52
CA ALA A 79 8.37 -0.24 -10.46
C ALA A 79 8.94 -1.67 -10.52
N GLY A 80 8.34 -2.61 -9.79
CA GLY A 80 8.71 -4.02 -9.83
C GLY A 80 8.52 -4.65 -11.22
N LEU A 81 7.37 -4.40 -11.86
CA LEU A 81 7.10 -4.85 -13.22
C LEU A 81 8.11 -4.27 -14.23
N ALA A 82 8.37 -2.97 -14.15
CA ALA A 82 9.34 -2.32 -15.04
C ALA A 82 10.75 -2.89 -14.85
N ALA A 83 11.19 -3.11 -13.60
CA ALA A 83 12.48 -3.75 -13.32
C ALA A 83 12.54 -5.19 -13.87
N TYR A 84 11.46 -5.96 -13.71
CA TYR A 84 11.37 -7.30 -14.26
C TYR A 84 11.49 -7.31 -15.79
N LEU A 85 10.80 -6.40 -16.49
CA LEU A 85 10.84 -6.30 -17.95
C LEU A 85 12.22 -5.88 -18.47
N ARG A 86 12.88 -4.90 -17.85
CA ARG A 86 14.25 -4.50 -18.20
C ARG A 86 15.23 -5.66 -18.03
N ASN A 87 15.12 -6.44 -16.95
CA ASN A 87 15.95 -7.63 -16.75
C ASN A 87 15.71 -8.72 -17.81
N ARG A 88 14.62 -8.64 -18.58
CA ARG A 88 14.31 -9.53 -19.72
C ARG A 88 14.70 -8.93 -21.06
N GLY A 89 15.35 -7.76 -21.10
CA GLY A 89 15.79 -7.08 -22.31
C GLY A 89 14.69 -6.33 -23.06
N ALA A 90 13.60 -5.94 -22.37
CA ALA A 90 12.46 -5.25 -22.95
C ALA A 90 12.49 -3.72 -22.71
N ASP A 91 13.67 -3.10 -22.72
CA ASP A 91 13.88 -1.69 -22.37
C ASP A 91 13.16 -0.68 -23.30
N GLU A 92 12.89 -1.07 -24.56
CA GLU A 92 12.23 -0.22 -25.57
C GLU A 92 10.80 -0.68 -25.90
N GLY A 93 10.20 -1.52 -25.05
CA GLY A 93 8.84 -2.03 -25.27
C GLY A 93 7.74 -0.97 -25.14
N LEU A 94 6.70 -1.07 -25.97
CA LEU A 94 5.49 -0.25 -25.84
C LEU A 94 4.67 -0.71 -24.61
N VAL A 95 4.32 0.24 -23.74
CA VAL A 95 3.41 0.01 -22.61
C VAL A 95 2.04 0.60 -22.92
N VAL A 96 0.99 -0.21 -22.77
CA VAL A 96 -0.41 0.22 -22.87
C VAL A 96 -1.01 0.29 -21.48
N ILE A 97 -1.60 1.43 -21.13
CA ILE A 97 -2.27 1.65 -19.84
C ILE A 97 -3.76 1.84 -20.11
N GLY A 98 -4.58 1.02 -19.45
CA GLY A 98 -6.04 1.07 -19.55
C GLY A 98 -6.67 1.28 -18.18
N TYR A 99 -7.82 1.97 -18.17
CA TYR A 99 -8.56 2.35 -16.98
C TYR A 99 -10.03 1.92 -17.12
N ASP A 100 -10.71 1.71 -15.99
CA ASP A 100 -12.16 1.52 -15.97
C ASP A 100 -12.87 2.70 -15.27
N ALA A 101 -14.19 2.60 -15.08
CA ALA A 101 -14.99 3.66 -14.48
C ALA A 101 -14.84 3.78 -12.94
N ARG A 102 -13.96 3.01 -12.29
CA ARG A 102 -13.81 3.06 -10.84
C ARG A 102 -13.12 4.37 -10.42
N PRO A 103 -13.52 4.94 -9.27
CA PRO A 103 -12.75 6.00 -8.63
C PRO A 103 -11.29 5.59 -8.46
N LYS A 104 -10.37 6.55 -8.61
CA LYS A 104 -8.91 6.35 -8.58
C LYS A 104 -8.32 5.49 -9.70
N SER A 105 -9.12 5.05 -10.71
CA SER A 105 -8.55 4.27 -11.81
C SER A 105 -7.58 5.10 -12.66
N ALA A 106 -7.84 6.39 -12.88
CA ALA A 106 -7.04 7.26 -13.77
C ALA A 106 -6.09 8.22 -13.03
N ASP A 107 -6.14 8.25 -11.69
CA ASP A 107 -5.42 9.21 -10.84
C ASP A 107 -3.99 8.78 -10.48
#